data_AF-A0A8J6IZP3-F1
#
_entry.id   AF-A0A8J6IZP3-F1
#
_cell.length_a   1.000
_cell.length_b   1.000
_cell.length_c   1.000
_cell.angle_alpha   90.00
_cell.angle_beta   90.00
_cell.angle_gamma   90.00
#
_symmetry.space_group_name_H-M   'P 1'
#
loop_
_entity.id
_entity.type
_entity.pdbx_description
1 polymer ?
#
loop_
_entity_poly.entity_id
_entity_poly.type
_entity_poly.pdbx_seq_one_letter_code
_entity_poly.pdbx_strand_id
1 'polypeptide(L)'
;MKRFFLTWWKLLSVLSLGAVILGTAIWHTTRPVVLDPEALTLSQLPPSCPGTQLRLELSSHRISTATFFNGSDLTFYHGDPPDYCGVDVQLNGQWYDVPCRDFVTAGTGMTIAPGEQYAFTPHMEPYGTLPDGHYRLCFGYWQDDGSGPLQDELFYVSAVPFDIQRGRYVSAELP
;
A
#
# COMPACT_ATOMS: atom_id res chain seq x y z
N MET A 1 -50.13 25.99 -18.23
CA MET A 1 -49.17 26.33 -17.16
C MET A 1 -49.02 25.22 -16.10
N LYS A 2 -50.10 24.68 -15.49
CA LYS A 2 -49.99 23.65 -14.42
C LYS A 2 -49.21 22.37 -14.77
N ARG A 3 -49.40 21.81 -15.98
CA ARG A 3 -48.66 20.61 -16.43
C ARG A 3 -47.15 20.85 -16.58
N PHE A 4 -46.75 22.06 -16.97
CA PHE A 4 -45.34 22.43 -17.10
C PHE A 4 -44.67 22.44 -15.72
N PHE A 5 -45.24 23.16 -14.75
CA PHE A 5 -44.75 23.17 -13.37
C PHE A 5 -44.63 21.77 -12.75
N LEU A 6 -45.59 20.88 -13.00
CA LEU A 6 -45.56 19.52 -12.47
C LEU A 6 -44.43 18.67 -13.07
N THR A 7 -44.14 18.81 -14.35
CA THR A 7 -43.04 18.09 -15.02
C THR A 7 -41.68 18.56 -14.53
N TRP A 8 -41.51 19.88 -14.37
CA TRP A 8 -40.27 20.47 -13.85
C TRP A 8 -40.04 20.14 -12.36
N TRP A 9 -41.11 20.11 -11.56
CA TRP A 9 -41.04 19.65 -10.17
C TRP A 9 -40.58 18.18 -10.06
N LYS A 10 -41.17 17.28 -10.86
CA LYS A 10 -40.75 15.87 -10.91
C LYS A 10 -39.28 15.72 -11.33
N LEU A 11 -38.84 16.50 -12.31
CA LEU A 11 -37.46 16.46 -12.79
C LEU A 11 -36.46 16.94 -11.73
N LEU A 12 -36.79 18.01 -11.00
CA LEU A 12 -36.01 18.49 -9.85
C LEU A 12 -35.96 17.47 -8.71
N SER A 13 -37.08 16.80 -8.39
CA SER A 13 -37.09 15.75 -7.38
C SER A 13 -36.20 14.55 -7.75
N VAL A 14 -36.22 14.13 -9.03
CA VAL A 14 -35.37 13.03 -9.52
C VAL A 14 -33.89 13.43 -9.48
N LEU A 15 -33.54 14.65 -9.91
CA LEU A 15 -32.16 15.15 -9.83
C LEU A 15 -31.67 15.27 -8.38
N SER A 16 -32.52 15.75 -7.48
CA SER A 16 -32.19 15.81 -6.05
C SER A 16 -31.96 14.43 -5.46
N LEU A 17 -32.80 13.45 -5.79
CA LEU A 17 -32.61 12.08 -5.34
C LEU A 17 -31.32 11.47 -5.90
N GLY A 18 -31.03 11.71 -7.19
CA GLY A 18 -29.78 11.29 -7.82
C GLY A 18 -28.55 11.91 -7.17
N ALA A 19 -28.60 13.20 -6.82
CA ALA A 19 -27.51 13.87 -6.11
C ALA A 19 -27.30 13.32 -4.70
N VAL A 20 -28.37 13.00 -3.97
CA VAL A 20 -28.28 12.37 -2.64
C VAL A 20 -27.64 10.98 -2.75
N ILE A 21 -28.10 10.15 -3.70
CA ILE A 21 -27.54 8.81 -3.91
C ILE A 21 -26.05 8.91 -4.26
N LEU A 22 -25.68 9.79 -5.20
CA LEU A 22 -24.29 10.00 -5.59
C LEU A 22 -23.45 10.49 -4.41
N GLY A 23 -23.95 11.45 -3.63
CA GLY A 23 -23.28 11.96 -2.44
C GLY A 23 -23.04 10.87 -1.39
N THR A 24 -24.04 10.02 -1.13
CA THR A 24 -23.88 8.88 -0.22
C THR A 24 -22.89 7.85 -0.75
N ALA A 25 -22.91 7.54 -2.04
CA ALA A 25 -21.97 6.60 -2.65
C ALA A 25 -20.53 7.12 -2.54
N ILE A 26 -20.29 8.39 -2.89
CA ILE A 26 -18.97 9.03 -2.74
C ILE A 26 -18.51 8.93 -1.29
N TRP A 27 -19.36 9.33 -0.35
CA TRP A 27 -19.06 9.29 1.07
C TRP A 27 -18.69 7.90 1.59
N HIS A 28 -19.37 6.85 1.14
CA HIS A 28 -19.02 5.48 1.51
C HIS A 28 -17.70 5.00 0.88
N THR A 29 -17.38 5.47 -0.33
CA THR A 29 -16.15 5.06 -1.03
C THR A 29 -14.90 5.86 -0.65
N THR A 30 -15.04 7.07 -0.10
CA THR A 30 -13.90 7.95 0.22
C THR A 30 -13.59 8.03 1.71
N ARG A 31 -14.35 7.33 2.56
CA ARG A 31 -14.11 7.30 4.00
C ARG A 31 -12.82 6.55 4.29
N PRO A 32 -11.90 7.13 5.07
CA PRO A 32 -10.74 6.41 5.54
C PRO A 32 -11.13 5.14 6.30
N VAL A 33 -10.32 4.09 6.15
CA VAL A 33 -10.44 2.88 6.96
C VAL A 33 -10.16 3.21 8.43
N VAL A 34 -10.82 2.49 9.33
CA VAL A 34 -10.60 2.63 10.77
C VAL A 34 -9.49 1.68 11.18
N LEU A 35 -8.39 2.22 11.69
CA LEU A 35 -7.25 1.46 12.18
C LEU A 35 -7.26 1.50 13.71
N ASP A 36 -7.81 0.44 14.31
CA ASP A 36 -7.91 0.27 15.76
C ASP A 36 -6.78 -0.65 16.26
N PRO A 37 -5.81 -0.14 17.05
CA PRO A 37 -4.69 -0.95 17.57
C PRO A 37 -5.11 -2.24 18.27
N GLU A 38 -6.29 -2.30 18.90
CA GLU A 38 -6.77 -3.50 19.60
C GLU A 38 -7.23 -4.61 18.63
N ALA A 39 -7.57 -4.24 17.40
CA ALA A 39 -8.02 -5.16 16.35
C ALA A 39 -6.92 -5.49 15.34
N LEU A 40 -5.75 -4.87 15.45
CA LEU A 40 -4.64 -5.00 14.49
C LEU A 40 -3.57 -5.98 14.97
N THR A 41 -2.94 -6.64 14.00
CA THR A 41 -1.77 -7.51 14.25
C THR A 41 -0.53 -6.67 14.43
N LEU A 42 0.27 -6.95 15.47
CA LEU A 42 1.57 -6.33 15.66
C LEU A 42 2.54 -6.77 14.56
N SER A 43 3.17 -5.79 13.91
CA SER A 43 4.10 -6.04 12.82
C SER A 43 5.51 -6.33 13.36
N GLN A 44 5.97 -7.56 13.16
CA GLN A 44 7.31 -8.02 13.52
C GLN A 44 8.09 -8.37 12.25
N LEU A 45 8.66 -7.34 11.60
CA LEU A 45 9.43 -7.56 10.38
C LEU A 45 10.78 -8.24 10.69
N PRO A 46 11.20 -9.20 9.85
CA PRO A 46 12.59 -9.62 9.75
C PRO A 46 13.51 -8.43 9.49
N PRO A 47 14.81 -8.53 9.83
CA PRO A 47 15.77 -7.50 9.49
C PRO A 47 15.89 -7.33 7.97
N SER A 48 16.28 -6.13 7.54
CA SER A 48 16.72 -5.88 6.16
C SER A 48 18.12 -6.46 5.96
N CYS A 49 18.42 -6.97 4.76
CA CYS A 49 19.78 -7.36 4.44
C CYS A 49 20.69 -6.13 4.37
N PRO A 50 21.88 -6.11 5.00
CA PRO A 50 22.82 -5.00 4.89
C PRO A 50 23.16 -4.65 3.43
N GLY A 51 23.19 -3.35 3.11
CA GLY A 51 23.48 -2.86 1.74
C GLY A 51 22.25 -2.74 0.83
N THR A 52 21.11 -3.30 1.23
CA THR A 52 19.84 -3.12 0.49
C THR A 52 19.15 -1.81 0.86
N GLN A 53 18.42 -1.22 -0.07
CA GLN A 53 17.66 0.01 0.15
C GLN A 53 16.31 -0.05 -0.56
N LEU A 54 15.27 0.48 0.08
CA LEU A 54 13.97 0.70 -0.53
C LEU A 54 13.69 2.21 -0.57
N ARG A 55 13.24 2.71 -1.71
CA ARG A 55 12.95 4.14 -1.93
C ARG A 55 11.57 4.32 -2.52
N LEU A 56 10.91 5.43 -2.18
CA LEU A 56 9.60 5.79 -2.71
C LEU A 56 9.68 7.06 -3.54
N GLU A 57 8.93 7.06 -4.63
CA GLU A 57 8.50 8.24 -5.34
C GLU A 57 7.02 8.46 -5.06
N LEU A 58 6.70 9.56 -4.40
CA LEU A 58 5.34 9.87 -3.97
C LEU A 58 4.70 10.89 -4.91
N SER A 59 3.43 10.68 -5.22
CA SER A 59 2.55 11.73 -5.73
C SER A 59 1.55 12.07 -4.64
N SER A 60 0.84 13.20 -4.78
CA SER A 60 0.00 13.70 -3.69
C SER A 60 -1.06 12.71 -3.17
N HIS A 61 -1.45 11.67 -3.92
CA HIS A 61 -2.55 10.77 -3.54
C HIS A 61 -2.18 9.28 -3.63
N ARG A 62 -0.92 8.94 -3.92
CA ARG A 62 -0.43 7.56 -4.04
C ARG A 62 1.08 7.49 -4.02
N ILE A 63 1.60 6.32 -3.71
CA ILE A 63 2.95 5.92 -4.07
C ILE A 63 2.98 5.69 -5.59
N SER A 64 3.79 6.45 -6.32
CA SER A 64 3.91 6.33 -7.78
C SER A 64 4.82 5.15 -8.14
N THR A 65 5.96 5.08 -7.46
CA THR A 65 7.00 4.08 -7.70
C THR A 65 7.64 3.71 -6.37
N ALA A 66 7.91 2.43 -6.16
CA ALA A 66 8.84 1.94 -5.16
C ALA A 66 10.02 1.30 -5.89
N THR A 67 11.24 1.61 -5.45
CA THR A 67 12.47 1.09 -6.04
C THR A 67 13.29 0.40 -4.97
N PHE A 68 13.47 -0.90 -5.13
CA PHE A 68 14.40 -1.70 -4.33
C PHE A 68 15.77 -1.73 -5.02
N PHE A 69 16.83 -1.49 -4.27
CA PHE A 69 18.21 -1.54 -4.72
C PHE A 69 18.97 -2.61 -3.92
N ASN A 70 19.57 -3.55 -4.63
CA ASN A 70 20.44 -4.56 -4.06
C ASN A 70 21.89 -4.05 -4.07
N GLY A 71 22.35 -3.42 -2.98
CA GLY A 71 23.74 -3.03 -2.81
C GLY A 71 24.61 -4.04 -2.05
N SER A 72 24.10 -5.26 -1.79
CA SER A 72 24.87 -6.34 -1.17
C SER A 72 25.62 -7.15 -2.23
N ASP A 73 26.32 -8.20 -1.79
CA ASP A 73 26.97 -9.21 -2.62
C ASP A 73 26.12 -10.48 -2.81
N LEU A 74 24.88 -10.49 -2.30
CA LEU A 74 23.95 -11.60 -2.39
C LEU A 74 22.98 -11.43 -3.55
N THR A 75 22.46 -12.54 -4.04
CA THR A 75 21.36 -12.59 -5.01
C THR A 75 20.05 -12.80 -4.27
N PHE A 76 18.99 -12.10 -4.69
CA PHE A 76 17.67 -12.19 -4.04
C PHE A 76 16.57 -12.59 -5.01
N TYR A 77 15.60 -13.36 -4.52
CA TYR A 77 14.35 -13.67 -5.20
C TYR A 77 13.20 -12.88 -4.59
N HIS A 78 12.26 -12.43 -5.42
CA HIS A 78 10.98 -11.86 -5.00
C HIS A 78 9.88 -12.14 -6.04
N GLY A 79 8.62 -12.12 -5.63
CA GLY A 79 7.49 -12.20 -6.57
C GLY A 79 7.35 -11.00 -7.51
N ASP A 80 6.60 -11.15 -8.60
CA ASP A 80 6.18 -10.08 -9.50
C ASP A 80 4.65 -10.14 -9.74
N PRO A 81 3.87 -9.22 -9.14
CA PRO A 81 4.30 -8.21 -8.17
C PRO A 81 4.83 -8.86 -6.87
N PRO A 82 5.58 -8.15 -6.02
CA PRO A 82 6.27 -8.73 -4.86
C PRO A 82 5.35 -9.55 -3.96
N ASP A 83 5.72 -10.81 -3.73
CA ASP A 83 4.96 -11.78 -2.93
C ASP A 83 4.71 -11.27 -1.51
N TYR A 84 5.66 -10.48 -1.00
CA TYR A 84 5.49 -9.71 0.22
C TYR A 84 5.65 -8.22 -0.08
N CYS A 85 4.51 -7.55 -0.31
CA CYS A 85 4.41 -6.09 -0.33
C CYS A 85 3.33 -5.63 0.67
N GLY A 86 3.77 -5.36 1.89
CA GLY A 86 2.93 -4.94 3.01
C GLY A 86 2.94 -3.44 3.24
N VAL A 87 1.91 -2.96 3.95
CA VAL A 87 1.89 -1.61 4.54
C VAL A 87 1.68 -1.78 6.03
N ASP A 88 2.54 -1.13 6.82
CA ASP A 88 2.36 -1.06 8.26
C ASP A 88 2.07 0.38 8.67
N VAL A 89 1.35 0.53 9.78
CA VAL A 89 1.02 1.82 10.41
C VAL A 89 1.66 1.90 11.79
N GLN A 90 2.18 3.06 12.15
CA GLN A 90 2.66 3.31 13.50
C GLN A 90 1.54 3.90 14.36
N LEU A 91 1.13 3.17 15.40
CA LEU A 91 0.13 3.59 16.37
C LEU A 91 0.68 3.37 17.78
N ASN A 92 0.52 4.36 18.66
CA ASN A 92 1.00 4.29 20.05
C ASN A 92 2.49 3.86 20.19
N GLY A 93 3.32 4.24 19.21
CA GLY A 93 4.75 3.91 19.18
C GLY A 93 5.09 2.49 18.70
N GLN A 94 4.11 1.69 18.32
CA GLN A 94 4.29 0.34 17.78
C GLN A 94 3.84 0.26 16.32
N TRP A 95 4.43 -0.66 15.57
CA TRP A 95 4.05 -0.93 14.19
C TRP A 95 3.00 -2.04 14.12
N TYR A 96 1.97 -1.83 13.31
CA TYR A 96 0.89 -2.78 13.09
C TYR A 96 0.69 -3.02 11.61
N ASP A 97 0.42 -4.27 11.23
CA ASP A 97 0.12 -4.63 9.85
C ASP A 97 -1.23 -4.00 9.46
N VAL A 98 -1.28 -3.26 8.35
CA VAL A 98 -2.54 -2.72 7.85
C VAL A 98 -3.29 -3.85 7.12
N PRO A 99 -4.51 -4.21 7.53
CA PRO A 99 -5.28 -5.24 6.85
C PRO A 99 -5.63 -4.79 5.44
N CYS A 100 -5.53 -5.71 4.49
CA CYS A 100 -5.96 -5.48 3.11
C CYS A 100 -6.90 -6.58 2.66
N ARG A 101 -7.69 -6.30 1.62
CA ARG A 101 -8.51 -7.32 0.95
C ARG A 101 -7.61 -8.30 0.23
N ASP A 102 -7.99 -9.57 0.21
CA ASP A 102 -7.27 -10.60 -0.55
C ASP A 102 -7.12 -10.18 -2.01
N PHE A 103 -5.90 -10.30 -2.54
CA PHE A 103 -5.60 -10.13 -3.95
C PHE A 103 -4.64 -11.23 -4.39
N VAL A 104 -4.74 -11.63 -5.66
CA VAL A 104 -3.95 -12.72 -6.22
C VAL A 104 -2.79 -12.12 -7.01
N THR A 105 -1.57 -12.56 -6.71
CA THR A 105 -0.38 -12.29 -7.53
C THR A 105 -0.19 -13.44 -8.53
N ALA A 106 0.47 -13.17 -9.66
CA ALA A 106 0.70 -14.19 -10.69
C ALA A 106 1.65 -15.31 -10.23
N GLY A 107 2.36 -15.12 -9.11
CA GLY A 107 3.31 -16.08 -8.55
C GLY A 107 4.55 -16.31 -9.43
N THR A 108 4.76 -15.50 -10.47
CA THR A 108 6.04 -15.41 -11.17
C THR A 108 6.99 -14.61 -10.31
N GLY A 109 8.15 -15.16 -9.97
CA GLY A 109 9.19 -14.39 -9.30
C GLY A 109 10.35 -14.05 -10.20
N MET A 110 11.12 -13.09 -9.71
CA MET A 110 12.26 -12.47 -10.37
C MET A 110 13.45 -12.52 -9.41
N THR A 111 14.64 -12.57 -9.99
CA THR A 111 15.89 -12.51 -9.25
C THR A 111 16.51 -11.12 -9.42
N ILE A 112 17.12 -10.59 -8.35
CA ILE A 112 17.86 -9.32 -8.33
C ILE A 112 19.30 -9.63 -7.90
N ALA A 113 20.23 -9.47 -8.83
CA ALA A 113 21.65 -9.69 -8.60
C ALA A 113 22.30 -8.51 -7.84
N PRO A 114 23.52 -8.68 -7.31
CA PRO A 114 24.32 -7.60 -6.75
C PRO A 114 24.43 -6.39 -7.68
N GLY A 115 24.11 -5.20 -7.17
CA GLY A 115 24.15 -3.94 -7.89
C GLY A 115 22.91 -3.63 -8.74
N GLU A 116 21.93 -4.53 -8.80
CA GLU A 116 20.69 -4.31 -9.57
C GLU A 116 19.61 -3.58 -8.77
N GLN A 117 18.62 -3.07 -9.51
CA GLN A 117 17.44 -2.42 -8.95
C GLN A 117 16.17 -2.96 -9.59
N TYR A 118 15.10 -3.00 -8.81
CA TYR A 118 13.76 -3.36 -9.28
C TYR A 118 12.79 -2.25 -8.88
N ALA A 119 12.07 -1.71 -9.87
CA ALA A 119 11.08 -0.67 -9.68
C ALA A 119 9.68 -1.20 -9.97
N PHE A 120 8.73 -0.90 -9.09
CA PHE A 120 7.35 -1.36 -9.21
C PHE A 120 6.37 -0.31 -8.66
N THR A 121 5.10 -0.42 -9.01
CA THR A 121 4.03 0.39 -8.42
C THR A 121 3.33 -0.45 -7.35
N PRO A 122 3.38 -0.05 -6.06
CA PRO A 122 2.72 -0.80 -5.00
C PRO A 122 1.21 -0.87 -5.17
N HIS A 123 0.63 -2.05 -4.94
CA HIS A 123 -0.81 -2.28 -5.01
C HIS A 123 -1.50 -1.78 -3.74
N MET A 124 -1.87 -0.50 -3.72
CA MET A 124 -2.48 0.16 -2.53
C MET A 124 -4.01 0.02 -2.46
N GLU A 125 -4.69 -0.28 -3.58
CA GLU A 125 -6.16 -0.37 -3.64
C GLU A 125 -6.80 -1.39 -2.67
N PRO A 126 -6.17 -2.55 -2.38
CA PRO A 126 -6.70 -3.51 -1.41
C PRO A 126 -6.84 -2.96 0.02
N TYR A 127 -6.04 -1.95 0.38
CA TYR A 127 -6.05 -1.30 1.70
C TYR A 127 -7.16 -0.24 1.85
N GLY A 128 -7.82 0.15 0.76
CA GLY A 128 -8.80 1.24 0.77
C GLY A 128 -8.17 2.62 0.98
N THR A 129 -8.96 3.59 1.44
CA THR A 129 -8.45 4.92 1.77
C THR A 129 -7.78 4.88 3.14
N LEU A 130 -6.46 5.04 3.19
CA LEU A 130 -5.74 5.09 4.46
C LEU A 130 -5.99 6.44 5.18
N PRO A 131 -6.17 6.45 6.52
CA PRO A 131 -6.26 7.69 7.28
C PRO A 131 -4.91 8.41 7.38
N ASP A 132 -4.92 9.66 7.83
CA ASP A 132 -3.69 10.37 8.15
C ASP A 132 -2.89 9.60 9.22
N GLY A 133 -1.57 9.54 9.07
CA GLY A 133 -0.71 8.76 9.95
C GLY A 133 0.70 8.55 9.42
N HIS A 134 1.51 7.87 10.22
CA HIS A 134 2.87 7.45 9.86
C HIS A 134 2.85 5.98 9.44
N TYR A 135 3.37 5.70 8.26
CA TYR A 135 3.32 4.39 7.63
C TYR A 135 4.70 3.96 7.16
N ARG A 136 4.85 2.67 6.83
CA ARG A 136 5.98 2.18 6.04
C ARG A 136 5.50 1.20 4.98
N LEU A 137 6.10 1.30 3.80
CA LEU A 137 5.96 0.27 2.77
C LEU A 137 7.04 -0.79 3.00
N CYS A 138 6.63 -2.06 2.97
CA CYS A 138 7.49 -3.21 3.20
C CYS A 138 7.70 -3.99 1.90
N PHE A 139 8.92 -4.41 1.63
CA PHE A 139 9.30 -5.23 0.49
C PHE A 139 10.10 -6.43 0.99
N GLY A 140 9.53 -7.63 0.86
CA GLY A 140 10.13 -8.88 1.31
C GLY A 140 10.77 -9.64 0.16
N TYR A 141 11.90 -10.28 0.45
CA TYR A 141 12.72 -11.00 -0.52
C TYR A 141 13.49 -12.12 0.17
N TRP A 142 13.74 -13.18 -0.57
CA TRP A 142 14.51 -14.35 -0.13
C TRP A 142 15.90 -14.28 -0.69
N GLN A 143 16.89 -14.71 0.10
CA GLN A 143 18.19 -15.05 -0.47
C GLN A 143 18.02 -16.19 -1.47
N ASP A 144 18.65 -16.08 -2.63
CA ASP A 144 18.68 -17.13 -3.65
C ASP A 144 20.13 -17.54 -3.88
N ASP A 145 20.54 -18.62 -3.22
CA ASP A 145 21.88 -19.21 -3.37
C ASP A 145 21.90 -20.40 -4.36
N GLY A 146 20.76 -20.71 -4.98
CA GLY A 146 20.59 -21.81 -5.93
C GLY A 146 20.72 -23.22 -5.33
N SER A 147 20.76 -23.37 -4.00
CA SER A 147 21.08 -24.64 -3.33
C SER A 147 19.86 -25.47 -2.90
N GLY A 148 18.65 -24.88 -2.91
CA GLY A 148 17.44 -25.55 -2.40
C GLY A 148 16.11 -24.88 -2.76
N PRO A 149 14.99 -25.36 -2.18
CA PRO A 149 13.69 -24.72 -2.34
C PRO A 149 13.63 -23.41 -1.54
N LEU A 150 13.13 -22.33 -2.17
CA LEU A 150 13.08 -20.95 -1.61
C LEU A 150 12.49 -20.83 -0.18
N GLN A 151 11.60 -21.74 0.20
CA GLN A 151 10.98 -21.80 1.53
C GLN A 151 11.96 -22.09 2.67
N ASP A 152 13.14 -22.65 2.37
CA ASP A 152 14.18 -22.95 3.34
C ASP A 152 15.24 -21.84 3.42
N GLU A 153 15.13 -20.81 2.56
CA GLU A 153 16.08 -19.71 2.44
C GLU A 153 15.82 -18.57 3.43
N LEU A 154 16.86 -17.76 3.69
CA LEU A 154 16.76 -16.59 4.55
C LEU A 154 15.84 -15.53 3.94
N PHE A 155 14.79 -15.17 4.67
CA PHE A 155 13.84 -14.13 4.30
C PHE A 155 14.17 -12.80 4.99
N TYR A 156 14.25 -11.73 4.20
CA TYR A 156 14.53 -10.37 4.64
C TYR A 156 13.38 -9.45 4.26
N VAL A 157 13.27 -8.33 4.98
CA VAL A 157 12.34 -7.26 4.63
C VAL A 157 13.03 -5.91 4.70
N SER A 158 12.97 -5.17 3.59
CA SER A 158 13.32 -3.74 3.57
C SER A 158 12.05 -2.92 3.70
N ALA A 159 12.07 -1.92 4.57
CA ALA A 159 10.94 -1.02 4.76
C ALA A 159 11.35 0.44 4.59
N VAL A 160 10.44 1.26 4.09
CA VAL A 160 10.66 2.70 3.88
C VAL A 160 9.46 3.49 4.41
N PRO A 161 9.69 4.49 5.28
CA PRO A 161 8.61 5.25 5.89
C PRO A 161 8.00 6.29 4.94
N PHE A 162 6.71 6.57 5.12
CA PHE A 162 6.00 7.68 4.49
C PHE A 162 4.86 8.14 5.40
N ASP A 163 4.41 9.39 5.21
CA ASP A 163 3.27 9.92 5.95
C ASP A 163 2.08 10.14 5.03
N ILE A 164 0.89 10.09 5.64
CA ILE A 164 -0.33 10.64 5.05
C ILE A 164 -0.76 11.83 5.90
N GLN A 165 -0.80 13.00 5.27
CA GLN A 165 -1.17 14.26 5.91
C GLN A 165 -2.27 14.95 5.12
N ARG A 166 -3.44 15.15 5.72
CA ARG A 166 -4.64 15.69 5.07
C ARG A 166 -5.00 14.91 3.80
N GLY A 167 -4.92 13.58 3.87
CA GLY A 167 -5.15 12.67 2.76
C GLY A 167 -4.06 12.69 1.68
N ARG A 168 -2.91 13.33 1.94
CA ARG A 168 -1.81 13.41 0.97
C ARG A 168 -0.61 12.60 1.38
N TYR A 169 -0.07 11.81 0.45
CA TYR A 169 1.15 11.03 0.64
C TYR A 169 2.36 11.95 0.56
N VAL A 170 3.18 11.97 1.60
CA VAL A 170 4.38 12.78 1.71
C VAL A 170 5.53 11.94 2.27
N SER A 171 6.76 12.30 1.92
CA SER A 171 7.93 11.60 2.47
C SER A 171 7.98 11.83 3.97
N ALA A 172 8.16 10.76 4.74
CA ALA A 172 8.41 10.90 6.16
C ALA A 172 9.77 11.57 6.35
N GLU A 173 9.84 12.57 7.25
CA GLU A 173 11.12 13.09 7.69
C GLU A 173 11.85 11.99 8.46
N LEU A 174 13.11 11.72 8.09
CA LEU A 174 13.97 10.88 8.92
C LEU A 174 14.20 11.63 10.24
N PRO A 175 13.97 11.00 11.40
CA PRO A 175 14.30 11.61 12.69
C PRO A 175 15.80 11.90 12.84
#